data_AF-A0A3E4Y7I6-F1
#
_entry.id   AF-A0A3E4Y7I6-F1
#
_cell.length_a   1.000
_cell.length_b   1.000
_cell.length_c   1.000
_cell.angle_alpha   90.00
_cell.angle_beta   90.00
_cell.angle_gamma   90.00
#
_symmetry.space_group_name_H-M   'P 1'
#
loop_
_entity.id
_entity.type
_entity.pdbx_description
1 polymer ?
#
loop_
_entity_poly.entity_id
_entity_poly.type
_entity_poly.pdbx_seq_one_letter_code
_entity_poly.pdbx_strand_id
1 'polypeptide(L)'
;MLVTKIVKIEFANSEWHAVDCIHDLRKAAKSASLNLYSKYNVRIELPRIVNDTQVVMDMRIPEEIVETFSIGNHLRGVSAYLMKYCDGRYNEAVVGNRILNYIVIPMPESEDVQIPMVQRLALIAEMAELLKNSDSETNDKIARIITILHE
;
A
#
# COMPACT_ATOMS: atom_id res chain seq x y z
N MET A 1 11.71 0.23 14.11
CA MET A 1 10.26 0.10 13.79
C MET A 1 10.10 -0.45 12.37
N LEU A 2 8.87 -0.63 11.85
CA LEU A 2 8.67 -0.92 10.42
C LEU A 2 8.25 0.34 9.69
N VAL A 3 8.95 0.68 8.61
CA VAL A 3 8.62 1.79 7.72
C VAL A 3 7.79 1.25 6.56
N THR A 4 6.66 1.89 6.30
CA THR A 4 5.81 1.55 5.14
C THR A 4 6.30 2.30 3.90
N LYS A 5 6.45 1.58 2.79
CA LYS A 5 6.67 2.12 1.46
C LYS A 5 5.56 1.63 0.54
N ILE A 6 4.92 2.54 -0.17
CA ILE A 6 3.97 2.19 -1.22
C ILE A 6 4.75 2.07 -2.53
N VAL A 7 4.59 0.94 -3.22
CA VAL A 7 5.30 0.63 -4.45
C VAL A 7 4.28 0.45 -5.58
N LYS A 8 4.32 1.32 -6.58
CA LYS A 8 3.60 1.14 -7.85
C LYS A 8 4.28 0.05 -8.66
N ILE A 9 3.49 -0.85 -9.23
CA ILE A 9 3.94 -1.92 -10.11
C ILE A 9 3.48 -1.60 -11.53
N GLU A 10 4.42 -1.56 -12.48
CA GLU A 10 4.16 -1.37 -13.90
C GLU A 10 4.90 -2.44 -14.71
N PHE A 11 4.40 -2.77 -15.89
CA PHE A 11 5.22 -3.53 -16.84
C PHE A 11 6.28 -2.63 -17.47
N ALA A 12 7.40 -3.24 -17.86
CA ALA A 12 8.46 -2.54 -18.58
C ALA A 12 8.02 -2.18 -20.02
N ASN A 13 7.22 -3.05 -20.65
CA ASN A 13 6.51 -2.74 -21.89
C ASN A 13 5.23 -1.95 -21.58
N SER A 14 5.09 -0.75 -22.14
CA SER A 14 3.94 0.14 -21.92
C SER A 14 2.63 -0.35 -22.53
N GLU A 15 2.68 -1.32 -23.46
CA GLU A 15 1.49 -1.97 -24.02
C GLU A 15 0.83 -2.94 -23.02
N TRP A 16 1.53 -3.29 -21.94
CA TRP A 16 1.04 -4.20 -20.91
C TRP A 16 0.62 -3.43 -19.66
N HIS A 17 -0.61 -3.65 -19.22
CA HIS A 17 -1.13 -2.99 -18.03
C HIS A 17 -1.16 -3.95 -16.84
N ALA A 18 -0.65 -3.48 -15.70
CA ALA A 18 -0.59 -4.28 -14.47
C ALA A 18 -1.98 -4.69 -13.97
N VAL A 19 -2.99 -3.84 -14.21
CA VAL A 19 -4.39 -4.09 -13.81
C VAL A 19 -4.95 -5.36 -14.44
N ASP A 20 -4.64 -5.63 -15.72
CA ASP A 20 -5.11 -6.81 -16.46
C ASP A 20 -4.45 -8.11 -15.98
N CYS A 21 -3.36 -7.98 -15.22
CA CYS A 21 -2.53 -9.07 -14.74
C CYS A 21 -2.57 -9.25 -13.22
N ILE A 22 -3.53 -8.59 -12.55
CA ILE A 22 -3.57 -8.49 -11.08
C ILE A 22 -3.57 -9.85 -10.37
N HIS A 23 -4.24 -10.87 -10.94
CA HIS A 23 -4.31 -12.21 -10.36
C HIS A 23 -2.94 -12.87 -10.28
N ASP A 24 -2.19 -12.82 -11.38
CA ASP A 24 -0.86 -13.44 -11.45
C ASP A 24 0.16 -12.62 -10.66
N LEU A 25 0.04 -11.29 -10.65
CA LEU A 25 0.84 -10.42 -9.78
C LEU A 25 0.64 -10.74 -8.29
N ARG A 26 -0.60 -11.01 -7.85
CA ARG A 26 -0.88 -11.42 -6.47
C ARG A 26 -0.26 -12.76 -6.11
N LYS A 27 -0.31 -13.75 -7.01
CA LYS A 27 0.37 -15.05 -6.81
C LYS A 27 1.89 -14.86 -6.74
N ALA A 28 2.44 -14.06 -7.65
CA ALA A 28 3.87 -13.76 -7.70
C ALA A 28 4.36 -13.05 -6.42
N ALA A 29 3.63 -12.03 -5.95
CA ALA A 29 3.90 -11.35 -4.70
C ALA A 29 3.82 -12.31 -3.50
N LYS A 30 2.78 -13.15 -3.44
CA LYS A 30 2.67 -14.19 -2.40
C LYS A 30 3.83 -15.18 -2.42
N SER A 31 4.33 -15.56 -3.59
CA SER A 31 5.49 -16.43 -3.71
C SER A 31 6.77 -15.73 -3.23
N ALA A 32 6.93 -14.43 -3.50
CA ALA A 32 8.11 -13.66 -3.12
C ALA A 32 8.14 -13.30 -1.62
N SER A 33 6.97 -13.17 -0.99
CA SER A 33 6.83 -12.68 0.39
C SER A 33 7.55 -13.54 1.41
N LEU A 34 7.55 -14.86 1.24
CA LEU A 34 8.24 -15.80 2.13
C LEU A 34 9.75 -15.54 2.20
N ASN A 35 10.39 -15.35 1.05
CA ASN A 35 11.83 -15.10 0.99
C ASN A 35 12.18 -13.70 1.52
N LEU A 36 11.35 -12.69 1.24
CA LEU A 36 11.52 -11.34 1.79
C LEU A 36 11.42 -11.32 3.31
N TYR A 37 10.42 -12.01 3.85
CA TYR A 37 10.22 -12.12 5.28
C TYR A 37 11.36 -12.89 5.95
N SER A 38 11.70 -14.07 5.43
CA SER A 38 12.72 -14.92 6.04
C SER A 38 14.12 -14.32 6.06
N LYS A 39 14.50 -13.53 5.04
CA LYS A 39 15.86 -12.99 4.92
C LYS A 39 16.02 -11.59 5.45
N TYR A 40 14.98 -10.76 5.33
CA TYR A 40 15.06 -9.33 5.59
C TYR A 40 14.01 -8.85 6.59
N ASN A 41 13.15 -9.74 7.11
CA ASN A 41 11.97 -9.37 7.91
C ASN A 41 11.06 -8.33 7.20
N VAL A 42 11.11 -8.30 5.86
CA VAL A 42 10.30 -7.41 5.02
C VAL A 42 8.97 -8.09 4.73
N ARG A 43 7.88 -7.35 4.93
CA ARG A 43 6.52 -7.82 4.66
C ARG A 43 5.96 -7.07 3.47
N ILE A 44 5.42 -7.80 2.50
CA ILE A 44 4.67 -7.22 1.38
C ILE A 44 3.21 -7.63 1.50
N GLU A 45 2.33 -6.67 1.29
CA GLU A 45 0.90 -6.91 1.14
C GLU A 45 0.59 -7.37 -0.29
N LEU A 46 -0.61 -7.90 -0.52
CA LEU A 46 -1.00 -8.29 -1.88
C LEU A 46 -1.21 -7.05 -2.74
N PRO A 47 -0.74 -7.05 -4.00
CA PRO A 47 -1.02 -5.98 -4.94
C PRO A 47 -2.52 -5.67 -5.04
N ARG A 48 -2.86 -4.38 -5.02
CA ARG A 48 -4.22 -3.87 -5.15
C ARG A 48 -4.32 -2.84 -6.26
N ILE A 49 -5.48 -2.78 -6.89
CA ILE A 49 -5.84 -1.77 -7.87
C ILE A 49 -6.28 -0.52 -7.09
N VAL A 50 -5.71 0.64 -7.40
CA VAL A 50 -6.07 1.93 -6.77
C VAL A 50 -7.01 2.73 -7.65
N ASN A 51 -6.85 2.61 -8.98
CA ASN A 51 -7.70 3.19 -10.00
C ASN A 51 -7.58 2.33 -11.27
N ASP A 52 -8.30 2.68 -12.33
CA ASP A 52 -8.40 1.91 -13.59
C ASP A 52 -7.06 1.57 -14.24
N THR A 53 -5.97 2.25 -13.89
CA THR A 53 -4.64 2.06 -14.52
C THR A 53 -3.56 1.63 -13.54
N GLN A 54 -3.80 1.72 -12.23
CA GLN A 54 -2.74 1.67 -11.23
C GLN A 54 -2.86 0.49 -10.29
N VAL A 55 -1.77 -0.30 -10.23
CA VAL A 55 -1.55 -1.34 -9.23
C VAL A 55 -0.47 -0.89 -8.26
N VAL A 56 -0.76 -0.97 -6.97
CA VAL A 56 0.22 -0.69 -5.90
C VAL A 56 0.32 -1.85 -4.93
N MET A 57 1.44 -1.89 -4.21
CA MET A 57 1.73 -2.86 -3.17
C MET A 57 2.38 -2.14 -1.99
N ASP A 58 1.88 -2.39 -0.79
CA ASP A 58 2.47 -1.84 0.41
C ASP A 58 3.57 -2.79 0.92
N MET A 59 4.72 -2.22 1.26
CA MET A 59 5.86 -2.94 1.77
C MET A 59 6.30 -2.35 3.10
N ARG A 60 6.36 -3.19 4.13
CA ARG A 60 6.84 -2.84 5.46
C ARG A 60 8.27 -3.33 5.61
N ILE A 61 9.20 -2.39 5.76
CA ILE A 61 10.64 -2.63 5.78
C ILE A 61 11.16 -2.29 7.17
N PRO A 62 12.02 -3.11 7.80
CA PRO A 62 12.70 -2.72 9.02
C PRO A 62 13.49 -1.43 8.82
N GLU A 63 13.32 -0.52 9.77
CA GLU A 63 13.96 0.80 9.78
C GLU A 63 15.49 0.70 9.67
N GLU A 64 16.09 -0.36 10.22
CA GLU A 64 17.54 -0.57 10.22
C GLU A 64 18.10 -0.80 8.80
N ILE A 65 17.27 -1.23 7.86
CA ILE A 65 17.70 -1.55 6.48
C ILE A 65 17.06 -0.63 5.43
N VAL A 66 16.09 0.21 5.80
CA VAL A 66 15.24 0.94 4.85
C VAL A 66 16.02 1.82 3.88
N GLU A 67 17.11 2.44 4.34
CA GLU A 67 17.95 3.35 3.53
C GLU A 67 18.76 2.61 2.47
N THR A 68 19.16 1.36 2.75
CA THR A 68 19.98 0.55 1.84
C THR A 68 19.18 -0.50 1.07
N PHE A 69 17.89 -0.68 1.42
CA PHE A 69 17.04 -1.70 0.85
C PHE A 69 16.64 -1.37 -0.60
N SER A 70 17.30 -2.02 -1.56
CA SER A 70 16.99 -1.86 -2.98
C SER A 70 15.71 -2.61 -3.38
N ILE A 71 14.57 -1.93 -3.35
CA ILE A 71 13.24 -2.52 -3.63
C ILE A 71 13.21 -3.31 -4.95
N GLY A 72 13.65 -2.70 -6.05
CA GLY A 72 13.63 -3.36 -7.36
C GLY A 72 14.44 -4.65 -7.42
N ASN A 73 15.60 -4.70 -6.73
CA ASN A 73 16.43 -5.90 -6.68
C ASN A 73 15.77 -7.01 -5.85
N HIS A 74 15.14 -6.66 -4.73
CA HIS A 74 14.52 -7.62 -3.83
C HIS A 74 13.16 -8.12 -4.35
N LEU A 75 12.49 -7.36 -5.21
CA LEU A 75 11.25 -7.78 -5.88
C LEU A 75 11.46 -8.57 -7.18
N ARG A 76 12.71 -8.90 -7.56
CA ARG A 76 13.00 -9.76 -8.72
C ARG A 76 12.32 -11.13 -8.65
N GLY A 77 12.03 -11.63 -7.44
CA GLY A 77 11.28 -12.89 -7.25
C GLY A 77 9.88 -12.86 -7.85
N VAL A 78 9.22 -11.70 -7.88
CA VAL A 78 7.91 -11.52 -8.51
C VAL A 78 8.04 -11.67 -10.03
N SER A 79 9.02 -10.99 -10.63
CA SER A 79 9.32 -11.10 -12.06
C SER A 79 9.70 -12.52 -12.47
N ALA A 80 10.54 -13.20 -11.67
CA ALA A 80 10.93 -14.58 -11.91
C ALA A 80 9.73 -15.54 -11.85
N TYR A 81 8.78 -15.29 -10.95
CA TYR A 81 7.56 -16.07 -10.87
C TYR A 81 6.74 -15.95 -12.17
N LEU A 82 6.50 -14.73 -12.65
CA LEU A 82 5.73 -14.49 -13.88
C LEU A 82 6.36 -15.18 -15.09
N MET A 83 7.69 -15.12 -15.22
CA MET A 83 8.39 -15.76 -16.33
C MET A 83 8.36 -17.30 -16.25
N LYS A 84 8.39 -17.87 -15.04
CA LYS A 84 8.51 -19.32 -14.86
C LYS A 84 7.17 -20.06 -14.79
N TYR A 85 6.14 -19.45 -14.20
CA TYR A 85 4.90 -20.13 -13.81
C TYR A 85 3.65 -19.63 -14.54
N CYS A 86 3.80 -18.77 -15.55
CA CYS A 86 2.70 -18.26 -16.36
C CYS A 86 2.86 -18.63 -17.84
N ASP A 87 3.46 -19.79 -18.12
CA ASP A 87 3.49 -20.44 -19.44
C ASP A 87 3.89 -19.53 -20.62
N GLY A 88 4.84 -18.62 -20.39
CA GLY A 88 5.32 -17.70 -21.42
C GLY A 88 4.37 -16.56 -21.77
N ARG A 89 3.22 -16.42 -21.08
CA ARG A 89 2.23 -15.35 -21.27
C ARG A 89 2.87 -13.95 -21.31
N TYR A 90 3.94 -13.74 -20.56
CA TYR A 90 4.56 -12.43 -20.39
C TYR A 90 5.85 -12.23 -21.19
N ASN A 91 6.19 -13.14 -22.11
CA ASN A 91 7.44 -13.04 -22.88
C ASN A 91 7.51 -11.74 -23.71
N GLU A 92 6.38 -11.29 -24.26
CA GLU A 92 6.27 -10.05 -25.05
C GLU A 92 6.27 -8.79 -24.18
N ALA A 93 6.09 -8.93 -22.87
CA ALA A 93 6.14 -7.82 -21.93
C ALA A 93 7.58 -7.49 -21.48
N VAL A 94 8.57 -8.31 -21.86
CA VAL A 94 9.98 -8.16 -21.47
C VAL A 94 10.66 -7.09 -22.32
N VAL A 95 11.27 -6.11 -21.66
CA VAL A 95 12.10 -5.08 -22.29
C VAL A 95 13.52 -5.19 -21.74
N GLY A 96 14.46 -5.59 -22.59
CA GLY A 96 15.82 -5.94 -22.18
C GLY A 96 15.81 -7.10 -21.20
N ASN A 97 16.25 -6.86 -19.95
CA ASN A 97 16.27 -7.86 -18.87
C ASN A 97 15.18 -7.64 -17.81
N ARG A 98 14.16 -6.82 -18.11
CA ARG A 98 13.13 -6.41 -17.14
C ARG A 98 11.73 -6.65 -17.69
N ILE A 99 10.85 -7.15 -16.84
CA ILE A 99 9.42 -7.33 -17.11
C ILE A 99 8.58 -6.34 -16.30
N LEU A 100 9.01 -6.00 -15.08
CA LEU A 100 8.31 -5.10 -14.18
C LEU A 100 9.21 -3.94 -13.74
N ASN A 101 8.60 -2.77 -13.59
CA ASN A 101 9.15 -1.60 -12.93
C ASN A 101 8.48 -1.43 -11.56
N TYR A 102 9.28 -1.07 -10.56
CA TYR A 102 8.83 -0.80 -9.20
C TYR A 102 9.15 0.64 -8.87
N ILE A 103 8.12 1.46 -8.72
CA ILE A 103 8.25 2.89 -8.46
C ILE A 103 7.76 3.16 -7.05
N VAL A 104 8.65 3.66 -6.19
CA VAL A 104 8.27 4.05 -4.82
C VAL A 104 7.47 5.34 -4.90
N ILE A 105 6.22 5.28 -4.43
CA ILE A 105 5.40 6.47 -4.30
C ILE A 105 5.86 7.17 -3.01
N PRO A 106 6.34 8.43 -3.07
CA PRO A 106 6.62 9.19 -1.86
C PRO A 106 5.31 9.33 -1.09
N MET A 107 5.26 8.76 0.11
CA MET A 107 4.21 9.12 1.05
C MET A 107 4.44 10.57 1.45
N PRO A 108 3.40 11.43 1.45
CA PRO A 108 3.53 12.70 2.13
C PRO A 108 4.03 12.39 3.54
N GLU A 109 4.97 13.20 4.04
CA GLU A 109 5.26 13.20 5.46
C GLU A 109 3.94 13.55 6.15
N SER A 110 3.20 12.52 6.58
CA SER A 110 2.18 12.74 7.57
C SER A 110 2.98 13.24 8.76
N GLU A 111 2.87 14.53 9.05
CA GLU A 111 2.95 14.96 10.44
C GLU A 111 2.02 14.00 11.16
N ASP A 112 2.62 13.02 11.83
CA ASP A 112 1.93 12.11 12.70
C ASP A 112 1.44 13.05 13.80
N VAL A 113 0.27 13.67 13.59
CA VAL A 113 -0.41 14.45 14.61
C VAL A 113 -0.85 13.41 15.62
N GLN A 114 0.11 12.97 16.42
CA GLN A 114 -0.12 12.14 17.56
C GLN A 114 -0.83 13.03 18.55
N ILE A 115 -2.15 13.15 18.39
CA ILE A 115 -3.01 13.76 19.38
C ILE A 115 -2.70 13.00 20.67
N PRO A 116 -2.11 13.65 21.69
CA PRO A 116 -1.73 12.99 22.93
C PRO A 116 -2.95 12.29 23.54
N MET A 117 -2.75 11.17 24.24
CA MET A 117 -3.83 10.36 24.80
C MET A 117 -4.82 11.20 25.64
N VAL A 118 -4.32 12.21 26.35
CA VAL A 118 -5.13 13.16 27.13
C VAL A 118 -6.09 13.95 26.24
N GLN A 119 -5.62 14.47 25.11
CA GLN A 119 -6.47 15.21 24.16
C GLN A 119 -7.48 14.28 23.48
N ARG A 120 -7.11 13.02 23.19
CA ARG A 120 -8.05 12.02 22.67
C ARG A 120 -9.19 11.73 23.64
N LEU A 121 -8.86 11.55 24.93
CA LEU A 121 -9.86 11.32 25.97
C LEU A 121 -10.78 12.53 26.15
N ALA A 122 -10.25 13.75 26.06
CA ALA A 122 -11.05 14.98 26.12
C ALA A 122 -12.05 15.06 24.95
N LEU A 123 -11.59 14.82 23.72
CA LEU A 123 -12.45 14.81 22.53
C LEU A 123 -13.54 13.73 22.59
N ILE A 124 -13.21 12.54 23.10
CA ILE A 124 -14.20 11.46 23.31
C ILE A 124 -15.25 11.88 24.34
N ALA A 125 -14.85 12.56 25.42
CA ALA A 125 -15.79 13.05 26.44
C ALA A 125 -16.73 14.12 25.87
N GLU A 126 -16.21 15.08 25.10
CA GLU A 126 -17.01 16.12 24.43
C GLU A 126 -18.01 15.50 23.45
N MET A 127 -17.58 14.51 22.66
CA MET A 127 -18.47 13.82 21.73
C MET A 127 -19.53 12.99 22.45
N ALA A 128 -19.20 12.38 23.59
CA ALA A 128 -20.17 11.68 24.42
C ALA A 128 -21.23 12.63 25.02
N GLU A 129 -20.86 13.86 25.38
CA GLU A 129 -21.82 14.89 25.83
C GLU A 129 -22.73 15.36 24.70
N LEU A 130 -22.20 15.53 23.48
CA LEU A 130 -23.03 15.80 22.30
C LEU A 130 -24.06 14.68 22.07
N LEU A 131 -23.66 13.41 22.21
CA LEU A 131 -24.57 12.29 22.01
C LEU A 131 -25.64 12.13 23.11
N LYS A 132 -25.46 12.76 24.27
CA LYS A 132 -26.46 12.74 25.37
C LYS A 132 -27.60 13.72 25.14
N ASN A 133 -27.38 14.79 24.38
CA ASN A 133 -28.38 15.82 24.15
C ASN A 133 -29.07 15.59 22.80
N SER A 134 -30.40 15.64 22.78
CA SER A 134 -31.20 15.43 21.56
C SER A 134 -31.82 16.72 21.01
N ASP A 135 -31.32 17.88 21.41
CA ASP A 135 -31.79 19.17 20.93
C ASP A 135 -31.35 19.43 19.47
N SER A 136 -32.05 20.34 18.80
CA SER A 136 -31.80 20.65 17.39
C SER A 136 -30.39 21.16 17.12
N GLU A 137 -29.80 21.94 18.03
CA GLU A 137 -28.47 22.53 17.84
C GLU A 137 -27.38 21.45 17.94
N THR A 138 -27.54 20.52 18.88
CA THR A 138 -26.63 19.37 19.04
C THR A 138 -26.71 18.43 17.84
N ASN A 139 -27.91 18.16 17.32
CA ASN A 139 -28.08 17.34 16.11
C ASN A 139 -27.44 17.98 14.88
N ASP A 140 -27.52 19.30 14.71
CA ASP A 140 -26.85 20.02 13.62
C ASP A 140 -25.32 19.92 13.73
N LYS A 141 -24.77 20.01 14.94
CA LYS A 141 -23.33 19.82 15.20
C LYS A 141 -22.90 18.40 14.84
N ILE A 142 -23.67 17.39 15.24
CA ILE A 142 -23.41 15.98 14.91
C ILE A 142 -23.48 15.76 13.40
N ALA A 143 -24.49 16.29 12.72
CA ALA A 143 -24.63 16.18 11.27
C ALA A 143 -23.42 16.78 10.54
N ARG A 144 -22.93 17.95 10.97
CA ARG A 144 -21.73 18.56 10.39
C ARG A 144 -20.47 17.73 10.58
N ILE A 145 -20.30 17.11 11.75
CA ILE A 145 -19.18 16.18 12.02
C ILE A 145 -19.27 14.97 11.09
N ILE A 146 -20.46 14.38 10.92
CA ILE A 146 -20.68 13.23 10.02
C ILE A 146 -20.37 13.59 8.57
N THR A 147 -20.73 14.79 8.11
CA THR A 147 -20.39 15.25 6.75
C THR A 147 -18.89 15.31 6.56
N ILE A 148 -18.15 15.94 7.49
CA ILE A 148 -16.68 16.06 7.40
C ILE A 148 -15.99 14.68 7.42
N LEU A 149 -16.54 13.71 8.15
CA LEU A 149 -15.97 12.35 8.22
C LEU A 149 -16.22 11.51 6.97
N HIS A 150 -17.19 11.88 6.13
CA HIS A 150 -17.54 11.17 4.90
C HIS A 150 -17.13 11.91 3.61
N GLU A 151 -16.58 13.11 3.71
CA GLU A 151 -15.83 13.80 2.64
C GLU A 151 -14.38 13.29 2.57
#